data_AF-A0A815TNU7-F1
#
_entry.id   AF-A0A815TNU7-F1
#
_cell.length_a   1.000
_cell.length_b   1.000
_cell.length_c   1.000
_cell.angle_alpha   90.00
_cell.angle_beta   90.00
_cell.angle_gamma   90.00
#
_symmetry.space_group_name_H-M   'P 1'
#
loop_
_entity.id
_entity.type
_entity.pdbx_description
1 polymer ?
#
loop_
_entity_poly.entity_id
_entity_poly.type
_entity_poly.pdbx_seq_one_letter_code
_entity_poly.pdbx_strand_id
1 'polypeptide(L)'
;MANAFTPGGGYRKGDGAQEENLFRRSNYCISLDPELDPQLQQKYDTKVYYCDDHGKRKEIRNAQSMYRMDEYGAICTSGITFFRDNEKEKGYSLLSKPIYNVSAIALAAYRDPDITKENRLTRKFAVGTRKKIENFFSIALINGYDTLVLSALGCGAFKNP
;
A
#
# COMPACT_ATOMS: atom_id res chain seq x y z
N MET A 1 2.18 -1.48 3.58
CA MET A 1 3.20 -0.41 3.68
C MET A 1 3.66 -0.13 2.26
N ALA A 2 3.54 1.12 1.83
CA ALA A 2 3.86 1.51 0.46
C ALA A 2 5.14 2.34 0.40
N ASN A 3 5.84 2.26 -0.72
CA ASN A 3 6.88 3.18 -1.10
C ASN A 3 6.24 4.48 -1.60
N ALA A 4 6.64 5.62 -1.03
CA ALA A 4 6.06 6.93 -1.37
C ALA A 4 6.30 7.35 -2.84
N PHE A 5 7.31 6.77 -3.50
CA PHE A 5 7.83 7.24 -4.79
C PHE A 5 7.65 6.23 -5.92
N THR A 6 7.60 4.94 -5.62
CA THR A 6 7.60 3.90 -6.65
C THR A 6 6.53 2.85 -6.35
N PRO A 7 5.55 2.64 -7.25
CA PRO A 7 4.52 1.62 -7.07
C PRO A 7 5.12 0.24 -6.94
N GLY A 8 4.78 -0.46 -5.85
CA GLY A 8 5.26 -1.81 -5.62
C GLY A 8 6.73 -1.86 -5.24
N GLY A 9 7.33 -0.72 -4.87
CA GLY A 9 8.74 -0.65 -4.52
C GLY A 9 9.65 -1.26 -5.60
N GLY A 10 10.39 -2.30 -5.24
CA GLY A 10 11.31 -3.00 -6.12
C GLY A 10 10.75 -4.29 -6.75
N TYR A 11 9.42 -4.46 -6.88
CA TYR A 11 8.85 -5.78 -7.17
C TYR A 11 9.35 -6.42 -8.47
N ARG A 12 9.63 -5.61 -9.50
CA ARG A 12 10.20 -6.02 -10.80
C ARG A 12 11.67 -6.46 -10.71
N LYS A 13 12.40 -5.97 -9.71
CA LYS A 13 13.82 -6.26 -9.47
C LYS A 13 14.04 -7.49 -8.60
N GLY A 14 12.97 -8.02 -7.98
CA GLY A 14 13.04 -9.15 -7.07
C GLY A 14 13.22 -8.76 -5.60
N ASP A 15 13.03 -7.49 -5.24
CA ASP A 15 13.16 -7.05 -3.85
C ASP A 15 12.13 -7.77 -2.95
N GLY A 16 12.56 -8.13 -1.74
CA GLY A 16 11.81 -8.96 -0.80
C GLY A 16 11.21 -8.17 0.36
N ALA A 17 10.18 -7.38 0.09
CA ALA A 17 9.41 -6.69 1.13
C ALA A 17 7.89 -6.88 0.94
N GLN A 18 7.12 -6.35 1.90
CA GLN A 18 5.67 -6.62 1.98
C GLN A 18 4.93 -6.09 0.75
N GLU A 19 5.25 -4.87 0.28
CA GLU A 19 4.60 -4.28 -0.89
C GLU A 19 4.84 -5.11 -2.15
N GLU A 20 6.10 -5.51 -2.36
CA GLU A 20 6.56 -6.31 -3.48
C GLU A 20 5.86 -7.66 -3.52
N ASN A 21 5.68 -8.30 -2.35
CA ASN A 21 4.98 -9.56 -2.23
C ASN A 21 3.50 -9.42 -2.62
N LEU A 22 2.83 -8.34 -2.20
CA LEU A 22 1.43 -8.07 -2.59
C LEU A 22 1.31 -7.87 -4.10
N PHE A 23 2.22 -7.08 -4.69
CA PHE A 23 2.24 -6.80 -6.13
C PHE A 23 2.48 -8.07 -6.96
N ARG A 24 3.41 -8.94 -6.55
CA ARG A 24 3.68 -10.18 -7.26
C ARG A 24 2.54 -11.20 -7.16
N ARG A 25 1.66 -11.10 -6.15
CA ARG A 25 0.61 -12.09 -5.88
C ARG A 25 -0.78 -11.72 -6.37
N SER A 26 -0.95 -10.51 -6.89
CA SER A 26 -2.26 -9.97 -7.19
C SER A 26 -2.25 -9.12 -8.46
N ASN A 27 -3.43 -8.68 -8.89
CA ASN A 27 -3.57 -7.69 -9.94
C ASN A 27 -3.36 -6.26 -9.41
N TYR A 28 -2.94 -6.07 -8.15
CA TYR A 28 -2.74 -4.76 -7.55
C TYR A 28 -1.72 -3.91 -8.33
N CYS A 29 -0.70 -4.56 -8.89
CA CYS A 29 0.28 -3.92 -9.77
C CYS A 29 -0.39 -3.23 -10.97
N ILE A 30 -1.43 -3.82 -11.56
CA ILE A 30 -2.14 -3.25 -12.70
C ILE A 30 -2.76 -1.90 -12.33
N SER A 31 -3.32 -1.79 -11.11
CA SER A 31 -3.97 -0.58 -10.64
C SER A 31 -3.00 0.58 -10.34
N LEU A 32 -1.75 0.27 -9.96
CA LEU A 32 -0.81 1.26 -9.43
C LEU A 32 0.46 1.47 -10.26
N ASP A 33 0.87 0.50 -11.08
CA ASP A 33 2.08 0.59 -11.90
C ASP A 33 1.74 1.21 -13.27
N PRO A 34 2.15 2.48 -13.52
CA PRO A 34 1.87 3.18 -14.77
C PRO A 34 2.61 2.60 -15.99
N GLU A 35 3.61 1.74 -15.79
CA GLU A 35 4.36 1.12 -16.89
C GLU A 35 3.66 -0.13 -17.43
N LEU A 36 2.60 -0.61 -16.75
CA LEU A 36 1.76 -1.68 -17.27
C LEU A 36 0.76 -1.13 -18.30
N ASP A 37 0.39 -1.98 -19.27
CA ASP A 37 -0.50 -1.63 -20.37
C ASP A 37 -1.80 -0.98 -19.83
N PRO A 38 -2.09 0.28 -20.19
CA PRO A 38 -3.31 0.98 -19.78
C PRO A 38 -4.61 0.24 -20.14
N GLN A 39 -4.60 -0.61 -21.18
CA GLN A 39 -5.76 -1.43 -21.54
C GLN A 39 -6.05 -2.50 -20.47
N LEU A 40 -5.03 -2.96 -19.74
CA LEU A 40 -5.24 -3.87 -18.61
C LEU A 40 -5.98 -3.16 -17.47
N GLN A 41 -5.70 -1.89 -17.21
CA GLN A 41 -6.44 -1.11 -16.20
C GLN A 41 -7.93 -1.00 -16.53
N GLN A 42 -8.29 -0.90 -17.80
CA GLN A 42 -9.70 -0.90 -18.23
C GLN A 42 -10.33 -2.30 -18.15
N LYS A 43 -9.53 -3.36 -18.32
CA LYS A 43 -10.00 -4.75 -18.26
C LYS A 43 -10.33 -5.21 -16.85
N TYR A 44 -9.57 -4.76 -15.85
CA TYR A 44 -9.82 -5.10 -14.45
C TYR A 44 -10.61 -3.97 -13.78
N ASP A 45 -11.78 -4.27 -13.22
CA ASP A 45 -12.67 -3.30 -12.55
C ASP A 45 -12.13 -2.84 -11.17
N THR A 46 -10.86 -2.45 -11.13
CA THR A 46 -10.22 -1.88 -9.94
C THR A 46 -10.49 -0.38 -9.89
N LYS A 47 -10.89 0.11 -8.72
CA LYS A 47 -11.13 1.54 -8.51
C LYS A 47 -10.05 2.12 -7.61
N VAL A 48 -9.45 3.23 -8.03
CA VAL A 48 -8.34 3.87 -7.32
C VAL A 48 -8.72 5.28 -6.91
N TYR A 49 -8.44 5.62 -5.65
CA TYR A 49 -8.72 6.93 -5.09
C TYR A 49 -7.56 7.41 -4.24
N TYR A 50 -7.28 8.70 -4.33
CA TYR A 50 -6.43 9.39 -3.39
C TYR A 50 -7.28 9.91 -2.23
N CYS A 51 -6.76 9.76 -1.01
CA CYS A 51 -7.34 10.32 0.21
C CYS A 51 -6.27 11.16 0.93
N ASP A 52 -6.57 12.43 1.16
CA ASP A 52 -5.73 13.27 2.02
C ASP A 52 -6.03 13.03 3.51
N ASP A 53 -5.33 13.73 4.41
CA ASP A 53 -5.53 13.67 5.85
C ASP A 53 -6.67 14.56 6.37
N HIS A 54 -7.45 15.15 5.46
CA HIS A 54 -8.65 15.92 5.75
C HIS A 54 -9.94 15.19 5.32
N GLY A 55 -9.83 13.92 4.90
CA GLY A 55 -10.95 13.10 4.47
C GLY A 55 -11.46 13.42 3.06
N LYS A 56 -10.75 14.25 2.29
CA LYS A 56 -11.09 14.52 0.90
C LYS A 56 -10.67 13.34 0.04
N ARG A 57 -11.60 12.88 -0.81
CA ARG A 57 -11.37 11.80 -1.76
C ARG A 57 -11.32 12.34 -3.19
N LYS A 58 -10.34 11.88 -3.97
CA LYS A 58 -10.24 12.16 -5.41
C LYS A 58 -10.07 10.86 -6.16
N GLU A 59 -10.99 10.55 -7.08
CA GLU A 59 -10.83 9.43 -7.99
C GLU A 59 -9.63 9.68 -8.91
N ILE A 60 -8.82 8.63 -9.09
CA ILE A 60 -7.66 8.70 -9.96
C ILE A 60 -7.88 7.74 -11.12
N ARG A 61 -7.84 8.29 -12.33
CA ARG A 61 -8.00 7.53 -13.58
C ARG A 61 -6.68 7.30 -14.31
N ASN A 62 -5.58 7.84 -13.80
CA ASN A 62 -4.27 7.78 -14.42
C ASN A 62 -3.17 7.59 -13.36
N ALA A 63 -2.43 6.49 -13.49
CA ALA A 63 -1.41 6.08 -12.52
C ALA A 63 -0.15 6.95 -12.49
N GLN A 64 0.17 7.63 -13.60
CA GLN A 64 1.37 8.48 -13.69
C GLN A 64 1.34 9.67 -12.71
N SER A 65 0.16 10.07 -12.23
CA SER A 65 -0.01 11.19 -11.28
C SER A 65 -0.12 10.78 -9.80
N MET A 66 0.00 9.48 -9.47
CA MET A 66 -0.30 8.96 -8.13
C MET A 66 0.86 8.97 -7.14
N TYR A 67 2.10 8.91 -7.62
CA TYR A 67 3.29 8.72 -6.80
C TYR A 67 4.07 10.01 -6.59
N ARG A 68 4.90 10.02 -5.53
CA ARG A 68 5.09 11.17 -4.61
C ARG A 68 3.86 11.37 -3.74
N MET A 69 3.54 10.33 -2.98
CA MET A 69 2.44 10.36 -2.01
C MET A 69 2.64 11.51 -1.02
N ASP A 70 1.56 12.25 -0.73
CA ASP A 70 1.59 13.26 0.32
C ASP A 70 1.94 12.63 1.66
N GLU A 71 2.59 13.40 2.54
CA GLU A 71 3.12 12.89 3.81
C GLU A 71 2.04 12.20 4.64
N TYR A 72 0.83 12.71 4.70
CA TYR A 72 -0.27 12.10 5.47
C TYR A 72 -1.34 11.45 4.58
N GLY A 73 -1.16 11.48 3.26
CA GLY A 73 -2.11 10.93 2.30
C GLY A 73 -2.00 9.41 2.14
N ALA A 74 -2.99 8.85 1.46
CA ALA A 74 -3.06 7.44 1.12
C ALA A 74 -3.69 7.22 -0.26
N ILE A 75 -3.32 6.11 -0.90
CA ILE A 75 -3.95 5.62 -2.12
C ILE A 75 -4.78 4.39 -1.76
N CYS A 76 -6.06 4.43 -2.08
CA CYS A 76 -7.00 3.34 -1.84
C CYS A 76 -7.31 2.64 -3.15
N THR A 77 -7.21 1.33 -3.16
CA THR A 77 -7.55 0.51 -4.33
C THR A 77 -8.51 -0.60 -3.92
N SER A 78 -9.65 -0.70 -4.59
CA SER A 78 -10.63 -1.78 -4.40
C SER A 78 -10.69 -2.71 -5.60
N GLY A 79 -11.21 -3.93 -5.41
CA GLY A 79 -11.35 -4.91 -6.49
C GLY A 79 -10.08 -5.73 -6.75
N ILE A 80 -9.15 -5.75 -5.80
CA ILE A 80 -7.91 -6.51 -5.93
C ILE A 80 -8.22 -8.00 -5.80
N THR A 81 -7.64 -8.78 -6.71
CA THR A 81 -7.68 -10.23 -6.70
C THR A 81 -6.28 -10.78 -6.43
N PHE A 82 -6.13 -11.56 -5.38
CA PHE A 82 -4.93 -12.34 -5.10
C PHE A 82 -5.07 -13.72 -5.71
N PHE A 83 -4.16 -14.06 -6.63
CA PHE A 83 -4.20 -15.31 -7.39
C PHE A 83 -2.92 -16.14 -7.26
N ARG A 84 -1.92 -15.68 -6.50
CA ARG A 84 -0.73 -16.47 -6.15
C ARG A 84 -0.54 -16.63 -4.65
N ASP A 85 0.00 -17.77 -4.28
CA ASP A 85 0.36 -18.13 -2.92
C ASP A 85 1.65 -17.40 -2.48
N ASN A 86 2.04 -17.62 -1.23
CA ASN A 86 3.22 -17.03 -0.63
C ASN A 86 4.53 -17.53 -1.26
N GLU A 87 5.56 -16.69 -1.18
CA GLU A 87 6.88 -16.97 -1.75
C GLU A 87 7.57 -18.13 -1.05
N LYS A 88 7.61 -18.07 0.29
CA LYS A 88 8.50 -18.90 1.11
C LYS A 88 8.17 -20.40 1.01
N GLU A 89 6.89 -20.74 1.01
CA GLU A 89 6.45 -22.15 1.06
C GLU A 89 6.03 -22.68 -0.31
N LYS A 90 5.57 -21.79 -1.21
CA LYS A 90 4.91 -22.17 -2.46
C LYS A 90 5.49 -21.51 -3.71
N GLY A 91 6.50 -20.66 -3.56
CA GLY A 91 7.21 -20.04 -4.69
C GLY A 91 6.30 -19.24 -5.62
N TYR A 92 5.26 -18.59 -5.08
CA TYR A 92 4.25 -17.86 -5.87
C TYR A 92 3.43 -18.73 -6.84
N SER A 93 3.20 -20.00 -6.51
CA SER A 93 2.27 -20.86 -7.25
C SER A 93 0.87 -20.24 -7.36
N LEU A 94 0.11 -20.61 -8.38
CA LEU A 94 -1.29 -20.18 -8.49
C LEU A 94 -2.11 -20.76 -7.33
N LEU A 95 -3.02 -19.95 -6.80
CA LEU A 95 -4.02 -20.41 -5.83
C LEU A 95 -5.08 -21.24 -6.55
N SER A 96 -5.47 -22.37 -5.96
CA SER A 96 -6.62 -23.15 -6.44
C SER A 96 -7.94 -22.38 -6.31
N LYS A 97 -8.01 -21.47 -5.33
CA LYS A 97 -9.12 -20.53 -5.12
C LYS A 97 -8.56 -19.13 -4.91
N PRO A 98 -8.63 -18.23 -5.90
CA PRO A 98 -8.21 -16.85 -5.73
C PRO A 98 -9.05 -16.12 -4.67
N ILE A 99 -8.46 -15.12 -4.04
CA ILE A 99 -9.14 -14.24 -3.09
C ILE A 99 -9.56 -12.98 -3.84
N TYR A 100 -10.86 -12.76 -3.96
CA TYR A 100 -11.44 -11.65 -4.71
C TYR A 100 -11.85 -10.49 -3.81
N ASN A 101 -12.08 -9.32 -4.40
CA ASN A 101 -12.66 -8.13 -3.76
C ASN A 101 -11.90 -7.66 -2.51
N VAL A 102 -10.57 -7.78 -2.53
CA VAL A 102 -9.72 -7.20 -1.50
C VAL A 102 -9.55 -5.70 -1.78
N SER A 103 -9.58 -4.90 -0.73
CA SER A 103 -9.20 -3.49 -0.78
C SER A 103 -7.86 -3.28 -0.09
N ALA A 104 -7.03 -2.39 -0.65
CA ALA A 104 -5.75 -1.99 -0.09
C ALA A 104 -5.73 -0.48 0.18
N ILE A 105 -5.22 -0.10 1.35
CA ILE A 105 -4.89 1.29 1.70
C ILE A 105 -3.37 1.38 1.73
N ALA A 106 -2.80 1.99 0.69
CA ALA A 106 -1.39 2.29 0.59
C ALA A 106 -1.09 3.62 1.25
N LEU A 107 -0.21 3.61 2.25
CA LEU A 107 0.41 4.79 2.86
C LEU A 107 1.89 4.50 3.12
N ALA A 108 2.70 5.55 3.11
CA ALA A 108 4.14 5.44 3.31
C ALA A 108 4.53 5.73 4.76
N ALA A 109 5.28 4.83 5.38
CA ALA A 109 5.93 5.09 6.66
C ALA A 109 7.12 6.05 6.48
N TYR A 110 7.59 6.67 7.57
CA TYR A 110 8.86 7.39 7.52
C TYR A 110 10.01 6.42 7.27
N ARG A 111 10.97 6.82 6.44
CA ARG A 111 12.19 6.05 6.19
C ARG A 111 13.29 6.55 7.11
N ASP A 112 13.90 5.64 7.86
CA ASP A 112 15.02 5.89 8.78
C ASP A 112 14.75 7.10 9.72
N PRO A 113 13.62 7.12 10.44
CA PRO A 113 13.27 8.26 11.29
C PRO A 113 14.21 8.40 12.48
N ASP A 114 14.42 9.63 12.95
CA ASP A 114 15.18 9.87 14.17
C ASP A 114 14.53 9.18 15.38
N ILE A 115 15.36 8.45 16.13
CA ILE A 115 14.97 7.72 17.34
C ILE A 115 15.70 8.24 18.59
N THR A 116 15.08 8.09 19.75
CA THR A 116 15.67 8.37 21.06
C THR A 116 16.61 7.23 21.49
N LYS A 117 17.37 7.44 22.57
CA LYS A 117 18.28 6.42 23.14
C LYS A 117 17.53 5.17 23.61
N GLU A 118 16.26 5.30 23.94
CA GLU A 118 15.36 4.22 24.38
C GLU A 118 14.71 3.47 23.22
N ASN A 119 15.21 3.64 21.99
CA ASN A 119 14.69 3.01 20.77
C ASN A 119 13.21 3.37 20.50
N ARG A 120 12.85 4.66 20.66
CA ARG A 120 11.52 5.20 20.38
C ARG A 120 11.61 6.27 19.31
N LEU A 121 10.56 6.45 18.51
CA LEU A 121 10.48 7.59 17.59
C LEU A 121 10.61 8.91 18.38
N THR A 122 11.40 9.86 17.88
CA THR A 122 11.38 11.24 18.41
C THR A 122 9.98 11.84 18.26
N ARG A 123 9.67 12.87 19.06
CA ARG A 123 8.33 13.49 19.12
C ARG A 123 7.78 13.85 17.72
N LYS A 124 8.62 14.40 16.84
CA LYS A 124 8.23 14.76 15.46
C LYS A 124 7.71 13.54 14.69
N PHE A 125 8.49 12.47 14.62
CA PHE A 125 8.12 11.26 13.88
C PHE A 125 7.00 10.49 14.57
N ALA A 126 6.94 10.47 15.90
CA ALA A 126 5.85 9.84 16.64
C ALA A 126 4.49 10.50 16.32
N VAL A 127 4.44 11.84 16.31
CA VAL A 127 3.22 12.59 15.94
C VAL A 127 2.84 12.34 14.48
N GLY A 128 3.81 12.36 13.57
CA GLY A 128 3.55 12.12 12.15
C GLY A 128 3.08 10.68 11.87
N THR A 129 3.69 9.68 12.50
CA THR A 129 3.30 8.27 12.40
C THR A 129 1.89 8.08 12.96
N ARG A 130 1.56 8.72 14.08
CA ARG A 130 0.20 8.74 14.62
C ARG A 130 -0.80 9.28 13.61
N LYS A 131 -0.54 10.44 12.98
CA LYS A 131 -1.43 11.02 11.95
C LYS A 131 -1.65 10.08 10.76
N LYS A 132 -0.58 9.42 10.28
CA LYS A 132 -0.67 8.42 9.20
C LYS A 132 -1.58 7.24 9.59
N ILE A 133 -1.46 6.75 10.83
CA ILE A 133 -2.30 5.67 11.36
C ILE A 133 -3.75 6.15 11.52
N GLU A 134 -3.97 7.35 12.05
CA GLU A 134 -5.31 7.95 12.19
C GLU A 134 -5.99 8.10 10.82
N ASN A 135 -5.25 8.51 9.77
CA ASN A 135 -5.82 8.58 8.43
C ASN A 135 -6.16 7.20 7.86
N PHE A 136 -5.32 6.18 8.09
CA PHE A 136 -5.63 4.79 7.69
C PHE A 136 -6.98 4.33 8.25
N PHE A 137 -7.20 4.52 9.55
CA PHE A 137 -8.45 4.13 10.20
C PHE A 137 -9.63 5.00 9.77
N SER A 138 -9.41 6.29 9.56
CA SER A 138 -10.46 7.19 9.04
C SER A 138 -10.93 6.75 7.65
N ILE A 139 -10.00 6.40 6.76
CA ILE A 139 -10.31 5.86 5.43
C ILE A 139 -11.07 4.55 5.54
N ALA A 140 -10.61 3.63 6.39
CA ALA A 140 -11.28 2.35 6.60
C ALA A 140 -12.74 2.53 7.06
N LEU A 141 -12.95 3.41 8.04
CA LEU A 141 -14.27 3.73 8.57
C LEU A 141 -15.18 4.37 7.50
N ILE A 142 -14.68 5.35 6.76
CA ILE A 142 -15.45 6.05 5.71
C ILE A 142 -15.87 5.10 4.58
N ASN A 143 -15.04 4.10 4.24
CA ASN A 143 -15.37 3.11 3.22
C ASN A 143 -16.15 1.91 3.77
N GLY A 144 -16.48 1.90 5.07
CA GLY A 144 -17.27 0.85 5.70
C GLY A 144 -16.55 -0.51 5.76
N TYR A 145 -15.22 -0.53 5.81
CA TYR A 145 -14.47 -1.77 5.99
C TYR A 145 -14.67 -2.30 7.41
N ASP A 146 -15.13 -3.54 7.53
CA ASP A 146 -15.39 -4.22 8.80
C ASP A 146 -14.21 -5.06 9.30
N THR A 147 -13.31 -5.43 8.39
CA THR A 147 -12.18 -6.33 8.66
C THR A 147 -10.90 -5.68 8.15
N LEU A 148 -9.92 -5.52 9.04
CA LEU A 148 -8.64 -4.90 8.73
C LEU A 148 -7.49 -5.86 8.99
N VAL A 149 -6.68 -6.10 7.96
CA VAL A 149 -5.41 -6.80 8.09
C VAL A 149 -4.31 -5.74 8.19
N LEU A 150 -3.74 -5.60 9.38
CA LEU A 150 -2.70 -4.60 9.68
C LEU A 150 -1.29 -5.18 9.46
N SER A 151 -0.28 -4.31 9.54
CA SER A 151 1.12 -4.68 9.37
C SER A 151 2.01 -3.95 10.38
N ALA A 152 3.22 -4.47 10.59
CA ALA A 152 4.30 -3.75 11.29
C ALA A 152 4.81 -2.60 10.41
N LEU A 153 4.06 -1.48 10.40
CA LEU A 153 4.22 -0.36 9.47
C LEU A 153 5.62 0.24 9.53
N GLY A 154 6.43 -0.02 8.50
CA GLY A 154 7.77 0.57 8.37
C GLY A 154 8.87 -0.10 9.21
N CYS A 155 8.56 -1.18 9.93
CA CYS A 155 9.52 -1.88 10.82
C CYS A 155 10.55 -2.74 10.09
N GLY A 156 10.48 -2.84 8.76
CA GLY A 156 11.45 -3.54 7.92
C GLY A 156 12.49 -2.59 7.32
N ALA A 157 12.55 -2.53 5.99
CA ALA A 157 13.51 -1.70 5.24
C ALA A 157 13.50 -0.20 5.59
N PHE A 158 12.44 0.30 6.26
CA PHE A 158 12.30 1.70 6.65
C PHE A 158 12.74 1.97 8.11
N LYS A 159 13.18 0.94 8.84
CA LYS A 159 13.82 1.03 10.17
C LYS A 159 13.01 1.79 11.23
N ASN A 160 11.67 1.62 11.24
CA ASN A 160 10.86 2.09 12.35
C ASN A 160 10.99 1.11 13.54
N PRO A 161 11.08 1.60 14.79
CA PRO A 161 11.15 0.75 15.98
C PRO A 161 9.82 0.06 16.33
#